data_AF-A0A538PJT1-F1
#
_entry.id   AF-A0A538PJT1-F1
#
_cell.length_a   1.000
_cell.length_b   1.000
_cell.length_c   1.000
_cell.angle_alpha   90.00
_cell.angle_beta   90.00
_cell.angle_gamma   90.00
#
_symmetry.space_group_name_H-M   'P 1'
#
loop_
_entity.id
_entity.type
_entity.pdbx_description
1 polymer ?
#
loop_
_entity_poly.entity_id
_entity_poly.type
_entity_poly.pdbx_seq_one_letter_code
_entity_poly.pdbx_strand_id
1 'polypeptide(L)'
;MLGRQWDFVDGFPWLHPTWAGQAVTFTMPILGWLIRAPLRDPLVAYALGSGGLIVLVELMHGETGYAQFGYRFIVDALPLLWLVLAVIFRRRLGRGAIAAGLLGIAAFCYGVTAIYGFNFVGP
;
A
#
# COMPACT_ATOMS: atom_id res chain seq x y z
N MET A 1 -9.57 9.37 9.89
CA MET A 1 -9.34 7.96 10.31
C MET A 1 -7.92 7.52 9.92
N LEU A 2 -6.89 8.34 10.16
CA LEU A 2 -5.50 7.93 10.00
C LEU A 2 -5.09 7.19 11.28
N GLY A 3 -4.72 5.91 11.17
CA GLY A 3 -4.17 5.13 12.29
C GLY A 3 -5.05 4.03 12.90
N ARG A 4 -6.33 3.87 12.51
CA ARG A 4 -7.18 2.72 12.94
C ARG A 4 -7.01 1.49 12.03
N GLN A 5 -5.77 1.15 11.71
CA GLN A 5 -5.46 -0.09 10.98
C GLN A 5 -5.42 -1.32 11.89
N TRP A 6 -5.05 -1.07 13.14
CA TRP A 6 -4.89 -2.09 14.14
C TRP A 6 -5.62 -1.63 15.40
N ASP A 7 -6.41 -2.52 15.96
CA ASP A 7 -6.97 -2.37 17.30
C ASP A 7 -6.11 -3.14 18.29
N PHE A 8 -5.74 -2.49 19.39
CA PHE A 8 -5.06 -3.15 20.48
C PHE A 8 -6.09 -3.78 21.41
N VAL A 9 -5.95 -5.08 21.67
CA VAL A 9 -6.85 -5.85 22.52
C VAL A 9 -6.05 -6.45 23.67
N ASP A 10 -6.63 -6.50 24.87
CA ASP A 10 -5.94 -7.02 26.07
C ASP A 10 -5.68 -8.53 26.01
N GLY A 11 -6.39 -9.26 25.14
CA GLY A 11 -6.20 -10.69 24.88
C GLY A 11 -5.19 -10.95 23.76
N PHE A 12 -4.39 -12.01 23.89
CA PHE A 12 -3.51 -12.46 22.81
C PHE A 12 -4.34 -13.02 21.63
N PRO A 13 -4.04 -12.64 20.37
CA PRO A 13 -2.97 -11.73 19.93
C PRO A 13 -3.36 -10.26 20.11
N TRP A 14 -2.50 -9.47 20.76
CA TRP A 14 -2.82 -8.09 21.16
C TRP A 14 -3.08 -7.11 20.02
N LEU A 15 -2.86 -7.48 18.76
CA LEU A 15 -2.95 -6.60 17.59
C LEU A 15 -3.97 -7.15 16.57
N HIS A 16 -5.21 -6.67 16.60
CA HIS A 16 -6.26 -7.13 15.69
C HIS A 16 -6.29 -6.26 14.43
N PRO A 17 -6.32 -6.84 13.21
CA PRO A 17 -6.59 -6.08 12.00
C PRO A 17 -8.02 -5.53 12.04
N THR A 18 -8.20 -4.30 11.59
CA THR A 18 -9.52 -3.66 11.49
C THR A 18 -9.96 -3.59 10.03
N TRP A 19 -11.25 -3.81 9.76
CA TRP A 19 -11.80 -3.69 8.39
C TRP A 19 -11.58 -2.30 7.79
N ALA A 20 -11.65 -1.26 8.63
CA ALA A 20 -11.56 0.14 8.23
C ALA A 20 -10.14 0.62 7.84
N GLY A 21 -9.10 -0.17 8.08
CA GLY A 21 -7.72 0.30 7.96
C GLY A 21 -6.84 -0.55 7.05
N GLN A 22 -7.25 -0.67 5.78
CA GLN A 22 -6.47 -1.29 4.72
C GLN A 22 -5.59 -0.27 3.99
N ALA A 23 -4.66 0.39 4.69
CA ALA A 23 -3.76 1.35 4.02
C ALA A 23 -2.68 0.62 3.23
N VAL A 24 -2.62 0.87 1.92
CA VAL A 24 -1.57 0.36 1.01
C VAL A 24 -0.17 0.79 1.45
N THR A 25 -0.05 1.91 2.16
CA THR A 25 1.24 2.36 2.72
C THR A 25 1.81 1.39 3.76
N PHE A 26 0.96 0.61 4.44
CA PHE A 26 1.40 -0.35 5.44
C PHE A 26 1.72 -1.73 4.85
N THR A 27 0.93 -2.17 3.86
CA THR A 27 1.16 -3.44 3.16
C THR A 27 2.24 -3.34 2.08
N MET A 28 2.50 -2.13 1.58
CA MET A 28 3.51 -1.85 0.56
C MET A 28 4.38 -0.63 0.94
N PRO A 29 5.14 -0.68 2.05
CA PRO A 29 5.97 0.44 2.48
C PRO A 29 7.10 0.76 1.49
N ILE A 30 7.40 -0.15 0.56
CA ILE A 30 8.34 0.09 -0.56
C ILE A 30 7.90 1.24 -1.48
N LEU A 31 6.60 1.56 -1.54
CA LEU A 31 6.09 2.71 -2.28
C LEU A 31 6.66 4.03 -1.77
N GLY A 32 7.14 4.09 -0.52
CA GLY A 32 7.83 5.27 0.03
C GLY A 32 9.09 5.66 -0.77
N TRP A 33 9.66 4.76 -1.58
CA TRP A 33 10.78 5.11 -2.45
C TRP A 33 10.41 5.93 -3.68
N LEU A 34 9.11 6.06 -4.01
CA LEU A 34 8.65 6.90 -5.12
C LEU A 34 9.07 8.37 -4.99
N ILE A 35 9.36 8.85 -3.76
CA ILE A 35 9.94 10.18 -3.54
C ILE A 35 11.29 10.39 -4.22
N ARG A 36 11.98 9.30 -4.61
CA ARG A 36 13.27 9.32 -5.32
C ARG A 36 13.12 9.14 -6.83
N ALA A 37 11.91 9.26 -7.37
CA ALA A 37 11.65 9.09 -8.79
C ALA A 37 12.46 10.09 -9.64
N PRO A 38 13.20 9.64 -10.66
CA PRO A 38 13.96 10.53 -11.53
C PRO A 38 13.01 11.21 -12.52
N LEU A 39 12.39 12.34 -12.13
CA LEU A 39 11.36 13.04 -12.93
C LEU A 39 11.85 13.55 -14.30
N ARG A 40 13.17 13.59 -14.53
CA ARG A 40 13.77 13.92 -15.83
C ARG A 40 13.76 12.74 -16.82
N ASP A 41 13.54 11.53 -16.33
CA ASP A 41 13.36 10.35 -17.18
C ASP A 41 11.94 10.41 -17.80
N PRO A 42 11.83 10.47 -19.14
CA PRO A 42 10.52 10.55 -19.80
C PRO A 42 9.59 9.40 -19.41
N LEU A 43 10.11 8.18 -19.25
CA LEU A 43 9.31 7.02 -18.87
C LEU A 43 8.68 7.23 -17.48
N VAL A 44 9.46 7.76 -16.53
CA VAL A 44 8.98 8.04 -15.17
C VAL A 44 7.99 9.19 -15.17
N ALA A 45 8.23 10.25 -15.94
CA ALA A 45 7.31 11.37 -16.06
C ALA A 45 5.96 10.93 -16.64
N TYR A 46 5.97 10.12 -17.71
CA TYR A 46 4.75 9.54 -18.29
C TYR A 46 4.04 8.61 -17.30
N ALA A 47 4.76 7.70 -16.64
CA ALA A 47 4.16 6.77 -15.70
C ALA A 47 3.50 7.49 -14.51
N LEU A 48 4.16 8.50 -13.94
CA LEU A 48 3.59 9.30 -12.84
C LEU A 48 2.45 10.20 -13.32
N GLY A 49 2.57 10.79 -14.51
CA GLY A 49 1.50 11.61 -15.10
C GLY A 49 0.23 10.79 -15.36
N SER A 50 0.37 9.64 -16.02
CA SER A 50 -0.73 8.71 -16.27
C SER A 50 -1.31 8.15 -14.96
N GLY A 51 -0.46 7.74 -14.01
CA GLY A 51 -0.92 7.28 -12.69
C GLY A 51 -1.67 8.35 -11.92
N GLY A 52 -1.21 9.60 -12.00
CA GLY A 52 -1.89 10.76 -11.41
C GLY A 52 -3.26 11.04 -12.05
N LEU A 53 -3.39 10.87 -13.36
CA LEU A 53 -4.68 11.00 -14.06
C LEU A 53 -5.66 9.89 -13.66
N ILE A 54 -5.19 8.65 -13.52
CA ILE A 54 -6.01 7.54 -13.01
C ILE A 54 -6.54 7.89 -11.62
N VAL A 55 -5.64 8.20 -10.69
CA VAL A 55 -6.02 8.58 -9.32
C VAL A 55 -6.96 9.78 -9.29
N LEU A 56 -6.75 10.77 -10.17
CA LEU A 56 -7.64 11.93 -10.28
C LEU A 56 -9.06 11.52 -10.66
N VAL A 57 -9.21 10.67 -11.69
CA VAL A 57 -10.53 10.17 -12.12
C VAL A 57 -11.19 9.37 -11.01
N GLU A 58 -10.43 8.53 -10.31
CA GLU A 58 -10.94 7.73 -9.19
C GLU A 58 -11.42 8.59 -8.02
N LEU A 59 -10.68 9.64 -7.66
CA LEU A 59 -11.08 10.61 -6.63
C LEU A 59 -12.35 11.37 -7.04
N MET A 60 -12.57 11.59 -8.33
CA MET A 60 -13.77 12.23 -8.86
C MET A 60 -14.96 11.28 -8.99
N HIS A 61 -14.75 9.97 -8.96
CA HIS A 61 -15.80 8.96 -9.14
C HIS A 61 -16.79 8.90 -7.96
N GLY A 62 -16.44 9.47 -6.81
CA GLY A 62 -17.37 9.70 -5.70
C GLY A 62 -17.87 8.44 -4.99
N GLU A 63 -17.26 7.28 -5.26
CA GLU A 63 -17.60 6.05 -4.56
C GLU A 63 -16.94 6.00 -3.17
N THR A 64 -17.78 5.90 -2.14
CA THR A 64 -17.37 5.61 -0.77
C THR A 64 -17.17 4.11 -0.62
N GLY A 65 -16.11 3.57 -1.20
CA GLY A 65 -15.78 2.15 -1.09
C GLY A 65 -15.90 1.66 0.37
N TYR A 66 -16.73 0.65 0.61
CA TYR A 66 -16.95 0.08 1.95
C TYR A 66 -15.61 -0.26 2.60
N ALA A 67 -15.31 0.29 3.79
CA ALA A 67 -14.08 0.06 4.60
C ALA A 67 -12.71 0.12 3.88
N GLN A 68 -12.68 0.29 2.56
CA GLN A 68 -11.54 0.19 1.62
C GLN A 68 -11.35 1.52 0.90
N PHE A 69 -11.57 2.65 1.58
CA PHE A 69 -11.34 3.97 1.03
C PHE A 69 -9.91 4.07 0.48
N GLY A 70 -9.79 4.25 -0.84
CA GLY A 70 -8.52 4.38 -1.54
C GLY A 70 -7.77 3.07 -1.84
N TYR A 71 -8.00 1.98 -1.10
CA TYR A 71 -7.33 0.69 -1.35
C TYR A 71 -7.73 0.09 -2.69
N ARG A 72 -9.03 0.09 -3.01
CA ARG A 72 -9.53 -0.47 -4.28
C ARG A 72 -9.05 0.33 -5.49
N PHE A 73 -9.01 1.64 -5.36
CA PHE A 73 -8.71 2.58 -6.43
C PHE A 73 -7.21 2.59 -6.78
N ILE A 74 -6.34 2.65 -5.77
CA ILE A 74 -4.89 2.70 -6.05
C ILE A 74 -4.35 1.49 -6.83
N VAL A 75 -5.06 0.36 -6.84
CA VAL A 75 -4.71 -0.83 -7.66
C VAL A 75 -4.58 -0.50 -9.14
N ASP A 76 -5.38 0.43 -9.66
CA ASP A 76 -5.35 0.82 -11.08
C ASP A 76 -4.07 1.63 -11.41
N ALA A 77 -3.54 2.37 -10.43
CA ALA A 77 -2.28 3.11 -10.56
C ALA A 77 -1.04 2.26 -10.22
N LEU A 78 -1.17 1.16 -9.46
CA LEU A 78 -0.04 0.35 -8.98
C LEU A 78 0.91 -0.13 -10.10
N PRO A 79 0.46 -0.62 -11.26
CA PRO A 79 1.38 -1.07 -12.33
C PRO A 79 2.36 0.02 -12.76
N LEU A 80 1.89 1.27 -12.86
CA LEU A 80 2.72 2.43 -13.21
C LEU A 80 3.68 2.80 -12.07
N LEU A 81 3.22 2.71 -10.82
CA LEU A 81 4.07 2.94 -9.66
C LEU A 81 5.18 1.87 -9.54
N TRP A 82 4.88 0.60 -9.83
CA TRP A 82 5.87 -0.48 -9.88
C TRP A 82 6.89 -0.27 -11.00
N LEU A 83 6.46 0.24 -12.16
CA LEU A 83 7.38 0.63 -13.23
C LEU A 83 8.37 1.71 -12.77
N VAL A 84 7.89 2.73 -12.05
CA VAL A 84 8.76 3.78 -11.48
C VAL A 84 9.73 3.20 -10.45
N LEU A 85 9.28 2.30 -9.57
CA LEU A 85 10.16 1.61 -8.63
C LEU A 85 11.22 0.76 -9.35
N ALA A 86 10.88 0.10 -10.44
CA ALA A 86 11.83 -0.65 -11.25
C ALA A 86 12.93 0.26 -11.83
N VAL A 87 12.58 1.48 -12.28
CA VAL A 87 13.55 2.48 -12.72
C VAL A 87 14.44 2.95 -11.55
N ILE A 88 13.86 3.21 -10.38
CA ILE A 88 14.59 3.64 -9.18
C ILE A 88 15.61 2.56 -8.76
N PHE A 89 15.22 1.28 -8.80
CA PHE A 89 16.05 0.16 -8.36
C PHE A 89 16.80 -0.54 -9.49
N ARG A 90 16.82 0.03 -10.71
CA ARG A 90 17.41 -0.56 -11.92
C ARG A 90 18.84 -1.08 -11.77
N ARG A 91 19.62 -0.52 -10.85
CA ARG A 91 21.01 -0.92 -10.57
C ARG A 91 21.14 -1.87 -9.39
N ARG A 92 20.33 -1.66 -8.35
CA ARG A 92 20.35 -2.47 -7.11
C ARG A 92 19.13 -2.15 -6.26
N LEU A 93 18.63 -3.17 -5.56
CA LEU A 93 17.69 -3.00 -4.48
C LEU A 93 18.45 -2.74 -3.17
N GLY A 94 18.25 -1.58 -2.55
CA GLY A 94 18.92 -1.24 -1.29
C GLY A 94 18.40 -2.09 -0.13
N ARG A 95 19.23 -2.31 0.90
CA ARG A 95 18.82 -3.06 2.11
C ARG A 95 17.54 -2.53 2.76
N GLY A 96 17.35 -1.20 2.77
CA GLY A 96 16.12 -0.59 3.27
C GLY A 96 14.88 -0.93 2.44
N ALA A 97 15.01 -1.03 1.11
CA ALA A 97 13.91 -1.41 0.22
C ALA A 97 13.57 -2.90 0.36
N ILE A 98 14.58 -3.76 0.56
CA ILE A 98 14.39 -5.17 0.91
C ILE A 98 13.64 -5.28 2.24
N ALA A 99 14.10 -4.58 3.28
CA ALA A 99 13.45 -4.57 4.58
C ALA A 99 11.99 -4.09 4.47
N ALA A 100 11.72 -3.04 3.70
CA ALA A 100 10.37 -2.58 3.45
C ALA A 100 9.51 -3.64 2.73
N GLY A 101 10.04 -4.30 1.70
CA GLY A 101 9.35 -5.40 1.02
C GLY A 101 9.01 -6.55 1.98
N LEU A 102 9.98 -6.97 2.81
CA LEU A 102 9.79 -8.02 3.81
C LEU A 102 8.77 -7.62 4.88
N LEU A 103 8.78 -6.36 5.34
CA LEU A 103 7.79 -5.83 6.28
C LEU A 103 6.38 -5.86 5.67
N GLY A 104 6.25 -5.48 4.40
CA GLY A 104 4.98 -5.56 3.68
C GLY A 104 4.44 -6.98 3.58
N ILE A 105 5.31 -7.94 3.21
CA ILE A 105 4.97 -9.37 3.17
C ILE A 105 4.56 -9.87 4.55
N ALA A 106 5.32 -9.54 5.60
CA ALA A 106 5.02 -9.95 6.96
C ALA A 106 3.67 -9.39 7.44
N ALA A 107 3.40 -8.11 7.18
CA ALA A 107 2.11 -7.49 7.49
C ALA A 107 0.95 -8.15 6.75
N PHE A 108 1.12 -8.49 5.47
CA PHE A 108 0.12 -9.21 4.68
C PHE A 108 -0.13 -10.62 5.23
N CYS A 109 0.92 -11.41 5.48
CA CYS A 109 0.81 -12.75 6.04
C CYS A 109 0.14 -12.73 7.42
N TYR A 110 0.49 -11.76 8.27
CA TYR A 110 -0.15 -11.58 9.57
C TYR A 110 -1.64 -11.26 9.42
N GLY A 111 -2.01 -10.30 8.58
CA GLY A 111 -3.41 -9.96 8.34
C GLY A 111 -4.23 -11.15 7.83
N VAL A 112 -3.70 -11.89 6.85
CA VAL A 112 -4.37 -13.08 6.30
C VAL A 112 -4.54 -14.18 7.34
N THR A 113 -3.51 -14.46 8.13
CA THR A 113 -3.59 -15.50 9.18
C THR A 113 -4.50 -15.10 10.32
N ALA A 114 -4.49 -13.83 10.75
CA ALA A 114 -5.39 -13.32 11.79
C ALA A 114 -6.86 -13.40 11.34
N ILE A 115 -7.18 -12.94 10.13
CA ILE A 115 -8.55 -12.91 9.60
C ILE A 115 -9.06 -14.32 9.27
N TYR A 116 -8.33 -15.07 8.44
CA TYR A 116 -8.82 -16.35 7.89
C TYR A 116 -8.43 -17.57 8.72
N GLY A 117 -7.31 -17.52 9.44
CA GLY A 117 -6.84 -18.63 10.28
C GLY A 117 -7.50 -18.65 11.65
N PHE A 118 -7.65 -17.47 12.26
CA PHE A 118 -8.09 -17.36 13.66
C PHE A 118 -9.37 -16.53 13.88
N ASN A 119 -9.91 -15.91 12.82
CA ASN A 119 -11.09 -15.04 12.89
C ASN A 119 -10.95 -13.86 13.88
N PHE A 120 -9.72 -13.36 14.04
CA PHE A 120 -9.41 -12.19 14.86
C PHE A 120 -9.57 -10.93 14.01
N VAL A 121 -10.72 -10.29 14.13
CA VAL A 121 -11.00 -9.03 13.43
C VAL A 121 -11.65 -8.03 14.39
N GLY A 122 -11.12 -6.81 14.40
CA GLY A 122 -11.72 -5.69 15.13
C GLY A 122 -13.01 -5.22 14.43
N PRO A 123 -13.99 -4.68 15.16
CA PRO A 123 -15.22 -4.12 14.60
C PRO A 123 -14.97 -2.97 13.62
#